data_AF-A0AB32WG09-F1
#
_entry.id   AF-A0AB32WG09-F1
#
_cell.length_a   1.000
_cell.length_b   1.000
_cell.length_c   1.000
_cell.angle_alpha   90.00
_cell.angle_beta   90.00
_cell.angle_gamma   90.00
#
_symmetry.space_group_name_H-M   'P 1'
#
loop_
_entity.id
_entity.type
_entity.pdbx_description
1 polymer ?
#
loop_
_entity_poly.entity_id
_entity_poly.type
_entity_poly.pdbx_seq_one_letter_code
_entity_poly.pdbx_strand_id
1 'polypeptide(L)'
;MESSWPSSSYDGIYQVTQHMASTQQSEGDCLSKDHFSSLPDRVHLDLKQNDFTDLLNIWDKWGATTRANFDRKYGHIARLLKVQIDEQLLKAIVQFWDSSYGCFVFNKVDMVPTIEEYSALLQIDLDNPNKIYWRGQKTGHRQKLAKMMGITSAEVDQNLRKKGDNECIPWSFLRSYIIKHRDIEQGQLVMALGIYGLVIFLKVLGHTEVGIIDFFEQVINKANPSPSILAETLSSLNYCRRKGERRFVGCAQILSIWIVSHFECKVDKFRKPFHPQTAPVREFCESEWPKNRTKEQWISRLRELMSVEVT
;
A
#
# COMPACT_ATOMS: atom_id res chain seq x y z
N MET A 1 -6.37 40.00 -34.39
CA MET A 1 -7.35 39.08 -33.80
C MET A 1 -6.75 38.55 -32.53
N GLU A 2 -7.01 39.26 -31.44
CA GLU A 2 -6.68 38.82 -30.08
C GLU A 2 -7.66 37.72 -29.69
N SER A 3 -7.13 36.57 -29.28
CA SER A 3 -7.92 35.45 -28.77
C SER A 3 -8.34 35.76 -27.33
N SER A 4 -9.58 36.16 -27.16
CA SER A 4 -10.25 36.34 -25.88
C SER A 4 -10.60 34.98 -25.27
N TRP A 5 -9.71 34.45 -24.44
CA TRP A 5 -10.12 33.48 -23.42
C TRP A 5 -10.89 34.23 -22.33
N PRO A 6 -12.08 33.78 -21.90
CA PRO A 6 -12.77 34.42 -20.79
C PRO A 6 -11.95 34.20 -19.52
N SER A 7 -11.61 35.29 -18.83
CA SER A 7 -11.05 35.27 -17.50
C SER A 7 -12.04 34.58 -16.55
N SER A 8 -11.81 33.32 -16.22
CA SER A 8 -12.52 32.62 -15.14
C SER A 8 -12.26 33.38 -13.84
N SER A 9 -13.21 34.21 -13.42
CA SER A 9 -13.15 34.90 -12.13
C SER A 9 -13.08 33.87 -11.01
N TYR A 10 -12.20 34.09 -10.03
CA TYR A 10 -12.10 33.30 -8.80
C TYR A 10 -13.47 33.04 -8.13
N ASP A 11 -14.45 33.94 -8.32
CA ASP A 11 -15.84 33.80 -7.85
C ASP A 11 -16.58 32.58 -8.39
N GLY A 12 -16.32 32.15 -9.63
CA GLY A 12 -17.02 31.01 -10.23
C GLY A 12 -16.62 29.68 -9.59
N ILE A 13 -15.32 29.53 -9.28
CA ILE A 13 -14.79 28.35 -8.59
C ILE A 13 -15.31 28.31 -7.15
N TYR A 14 -15.36 29.46 -6.48
CA TYR A 14 -15.90 29.56 -5.12
C TYR A 14 -17.38 29.17 -5.05
N GLN A 15 -18.21 29.67 -5.97
CA GLN A 15 -19.64 29.32 -6.03
C GLN A 15 -19.88 27.83 -6.32
N VAL A 16 -19.12 27.25 -7.25
CA VAL A 16 -19.18 25.80 -7.52
C VAL A 16 -18.79 24.99 -6.29
N THR A 17 -17.73 25.38 -5.59
CA THR A 17 -17.28 24.70 -4.37
C THR A 17 -18.32 24.78 -3.25
N GLN A 18 -18.92 25.96 -3.03
CA GLN A 18 -20.00 26.14 -2.05
C GLN A 18 -21.24 25.33 -2.42
N HIS A 19 -21.62 25.32 -3.69
CA HIS A 19 -22.74 24.53 -4.17
C HIS A 19 -22.50 23.04 -3.95
N MET A 20 -21.35 22.50 -4.38
CA MET A 20 -20.98 21.10 -4.16
C MET A 20 -20.94 20.72 -2.67
N ALA A 21 -20.40 21.59 -1.81
CA ALA A 21 -20.39 21.36 -0.37
C ALA A 21 -21.80 21.34 0.22
N SER A 22 -22.67 22.27 -0.20
CA SER A 22 -24.07 22.31 0.26
C SER A 22 -24.86 21.09 -0.19
N THR A 23 -24.71 20.67 -1.45
CA THR A 23 -25.38 19.48 -2.01
C THR A 23 -24.88 18.21 -1.33
N GLN A 24 -23.57 18.07 -1.10
CA GLN A 24 -23.01 16.94 -0.36
C GLN A 24 -23.57 16.89 1.07
N GLN A 25 -23.79 18.04 1.71
CA GLN A 25 -24.34 18.11 3.07
C GLN A 25 -25.85 17.84 3.13
N SER A 26 -26.62 18.22 2.11
CA SER A 26 -28.08 18.03 2.09
C SER A 26 -28.54 16.72 1.46
N GLU A 27 -27.81 16.22 0.46
CA GLU A 27 -28.19 15.07 -0.37
C GLU A 27 -27.18 13.91 -0.31
N GLY A 28 -25.97 14.16 0.19
CA GLY A 28 -24.95 13.12 0.36
C GLY A 28 -25.23 12.21 1.56
N ASP A 29 -24.64 11.01 1.53
CA ASP A 29 -24.67 10.05 2.65
C ASP A 29 -23.68 10.46 3.76
N CYS A 30 -23.73 11.74 4.15
CA CYS A 30 -22.87 12.31 5.17
C CYS A 30 -23.36 11.92 6.56
N LEU A 31 -22.42 11.70 7.48
CA LEU A 31 -22.73 11.50 8.88
C LEU A 31 -23.46 12.74 9.44
N SER A 32 -24.38 12.52 10.39
CA SER A 32 -25.16 13.61 10.98
C SER A 32 -24.23 14.66 11.61
N LYS A 33 -24.63 15.94 11.62
CA LYS A 33 -23.83 17.04 12.20
C LYS A 33 -23.35 16.79 13.64
N ASP A 34 -24.11 16.01 14.41
CA ASP A 34 -23.79 15.64 15.80
C ASP A 34 -23.21 14.22 15.93
N HIS A 35 -22.73 13.63 14.83
CA HIS A 35 -22.15 12.28 14.86
C HIS A 35 -20.81 12.29 15.58
N PHE A 36 -20.74 11.55 16.70
CA PHE A 36 -19.51 11.28 17.40
C PHE A 36 -19.12 9.81 17.19
N SER A 37 -17.97 9.59 16.55
CA SER A 37 -17.40 8.25 16.40
C SER A 37 -16.98 7.71 17.77
N SER A 38 -17.74 6.76 18.32
CA SER A 38 -17.38 6.02 19.53
C SER A 38 -16.24 5.04 19.24
N LEU A 39 -15.00 5.54 19.27
CA LEU A 39 -13.79 4.76 19.03
C LEU A 39 -12.96 4.65 20.32
N PRO A 40 -12.21 3.56 20.53
CA PRO A 40 -11.36 3.41 21.72
C PRO A 40 -10.37 4.57 21.88
N ASP A 41 -10.16 5.05 23.12
CA ASP A 41 -9.18 6.12 23.38
C ASP A 41 -7.74 5.71 23.06
N ARG A 42 -7.44 4.42 23.18
CA ARG A 42 -6.12 3.84 22.88
C ARG A 42 -6.26 2.72 21.86
N VAL A 43 -5.35 2.74 20.89
CA VAL A 43 -5.17 1.66 19.92
C VAL A 43 -3.79 1.06 20.10
N HIS A 44 -3.75 -0.27 20.24
CA HIS A 44 -2.53 -1.06 20.20
C HIS A 44 -2.41 -1.72 18.83
N LEU A 45 -1.40 -1.30 18.07
CA LEU A 45 -1.14 -1.77 16.72
C LEU A 45 0.02 -2.78 16.75
N ASP A 46 -0.27 -4.03 16.38
CA ASP A 46 0.76 -5.02 16.10
C ASP A 46 1.22 -4.90 14.64
N LEU A 47 2.50 -4.59 14.44
CA LEU A 47 3.13 -4.36 13.15
C LEU A 47 4.08 -5.49 12.74
N LYS A 48 3.98 -6.67 13.36
CA LYS A 48 4.93 -7.76 13.13
C LYS A 48 5.06 -8.11 11.64
N GLN A 49 6.29 -7.97 11.13
CA GLN A 49 6.67 -8.25 9.75
C GLN A 49 7.53 -9.50 9.64
N ASN A 50 7.73 -9.96 8.40
CA ASN A 50 8.76 -10.96 8.10
C ASN A 50 10.14 -10.31 8.10
N ASP A 51 11.17 -11.11 8.37
CA ASP A 51 12.53 -10.74 8.03
C ASP A 51 12.70 -10.77 6.50
N PHE A 52 13.07 -9.63 5.91
CA PHE A 52 13.26 -9.48 4.47
C PHE A 52 14.68 -9.81 4.01
N THR A 53 15.60 -10.19 4.91
CA THR A 53 17.02 -10.44 4.61
C THR A 53 17.19 -11.38 3.41
N ASP A 54 16.45 -12.48 3.35
CA ASP A 54 16.52 -13.41 2.22
C ASP A 54 16.03 -12.80 0.89
N LEU A 55 14.92 -12.06 0.92
CA LEU A 55 14.37 -11.39 -0.26
C LEU A 55 15.36 -10.31 -0.76
N LEU A 56 15.92 -9.53 0.15
CA LEU A 56 16.93 -8.51 -0.15
C LEU A 56 18.20 -9.14 -0.74
N ASN A 57 18.69 -10.23 -0.15
CA ASN A 57 19.87 -10.94 -0.65
C ASN A 57 19.67 -11.48 -2.08
N ILE A 58 18.47 -11.96 -2.40
CA ILE A 58 18.14 -12.39 -3.77
C ILE A 58 18.12 -11.17 -4.70
N TRP A 59 17.42 -10.10 -4.30
CA TRP A 59 17.30 -8.87 -5.09
C TRP A 59 18.66 -8.22 -5.38
N ASP A 60 19.53 -8.11 -4.39
CA ASP A 60 20.84 -7.45 -4.53
C ASP A 60 21.84 -8.29 -5.34
N LYS A 61 21.64 -9.60 -5.43
CA LYS A 61 22.45 -10.49 -6.31
C LYS A 61 22.06 -10.38 -7.78
N TRP A 62 20.89 -9.84 -8.11
CA TRP A 62 20.49 -9.67 -9.50
C TRP A 62 21.23 -8.51 -10.18
N GLY A 63 21.72 -8.77 -11.39
CA GLY A 63 22.31 -7.75 -12.26
C GLY A 63 21.31 -6.64 -12.59
N ALA A 64 21.84 -5.49 -13.05
CA ALA A 64 21.02 -4.32 -13.38
C ALA A 64 19.92 -4.63 -14.41
N THR A 65 20.23 -5.43 -15.44
CA THR A 65 19.28 -5.86 -16.47
C THR A 65 18.13 -6.67 -15.90
N THR A 66 18.42 -7.64 -15.01
CA THR A 66 17.39 -8.46 -14.36
C THR A 66 16.49 -7.60 -13.48
N ARG A 67 17.05 -6.68 -12.69
CA ARG A 67 16.27 -5.75 -11.87
C ARG A 67 15.40 -4.82 -12.71
N ALA A 68 15.92 -4.28 -13.82
CA ALA A 68 15.15 -3.46 -14.75
C ALA A 68 13.99 -4.24 -15.40
N ASN A 69 14.21 -5.51 -15.76
CA ASN A 69 13.16 -6.39 -16.27
C ASN A 69 12.08 -6.67 -15.21
N PHE A 70 12.48 -6.87 -13.95
CA PHE A 70 11.54 -7.02 -12.85
C PHE A 70 10.68 -5.76 -12.69
N ASP A 71 11.32 -4.59 -12.64
CA ASP A 71 10.65 -3.30 -12.46
C ASP A 71 9.67 -3.01 -13.59
N ARG A 72 10.05 -3.26 -14.84
CA ARG A 72 9.18 -3.09 -16.00
C ARG A 72 7.91 -3.95 -15.92
N LYS A 73 7.99 -5.13 -15.28
CA LYS A 73 6.87 -6.08 -15.23
C LYS A 73 6.01 -5.93 -13.98
N TYR A 74 6.62 -5.66 -12.84
CA TYR A 74 5.97 -5.69 -11.52
C TYR A 74 6.06 -4.35 -10.78
N GLY A 75 6.59 -3.32 -11.43
CA GLY A 75 6.84 -2.03 -10.82
C GLY A 75 7.90 -2.10 -9.73
N HIS A 76 7.92 -1.09 -8.88
CA HIS A 76 8.91 -0.86 -7.85
C HIS A 76 8.67 -1.63 -6.55
N ILE A 77 7.86 -2.69 -6.56
CA ILE A 77 7.51 -3.47 -5.37
C ILE A 77 8.72 -4.05 -4.63
N ALA A 78 9.81 -4.39 -5.35
CA ALA A 78 11.02 -4.92 -4.71
C ALA A 78 11.77 -3.85 -3.88
N ARG A 79 11.60 -2.56 -4.20
CA ARG A 79 12.22 -1.47 -3.42
C ARG A 79 11.57 -1.30 -2.05
N LEU A 80 10.33 -1.76 -1.88
CA LEU A 80 9.65 -1.77 -0.59
C LEU A 80 10.43 -2.56 0.47
N LEU A 81 11.21 -3.58 0.05
CA LEU A 81 12.05 -4.36 0.96
C LEU A 81 13.11 -3.51 1.69
N LYS A 82 13.49 -2.35 1.13
CA LYS A 82 14.48 -1.42 1.71
C LYS A 82 13.85 -0.29 2.52
N VAL A 83 12.52 -0.19 2.54
CA VAL A 83 11.81 0.86 3.26
C VAL A 83 11.86 0.55 4.74
N GLN A 84 12.54 1.42 5.50
CA GLN A 84 12.53 1.36 6.95
C GLN A 84 11.22 1.96 7.47
N ILE A 85 10.56 1.23 8.35
CA ILE A 85 9.29 1.64 8.94
C ILE A 85 9.55 2.20 10.33
N ASP A 86 9.10 3.42 10.58
CA ASP A 86 8.96 3.94 11.93
C ASP A 86 7.67 3.36 12.55
N GLU A 87 7.82 2.30 13.35
CA GLU A 87 6.67 1.69 14.04
C GLU A 87 5.94 2.67 14.97
N GLN A 88 6.67 3.61 15.57
CA GLN A 88 6.08 4.58 16.50
C GLN A 88 5.20 5.57 15.74
N LEU A 89 5.59 5.94 14.52
CA LEU A 89 4.77 6.74 13.61
C LEU A 89 3.46 6.03 13.27
N LEU A 90 3.51 4.76 12.84
CA LEU A 90 2.31 4.00 12.50
C LEU A 90 1.40 3.77 13.72
N LYS A 91 1.97 3.52 14.90
CA LYS A 91 1.23 3.42 16.17
C LYS A 91 0.62 4.76 16.60
N ALA A 92 1.24 5.88 16.23
CA ALA A 92 0.72 7.21 16.54
C ALA A 92 -0.43 7.59 15.60
N ILE A 93 -0.23 7.47 14.28
CA ILE A 93 -1.17 7.96 13.27
C ILE A 93 -2.50 7.20 13.27
N VAL A 94 -2.50 5.90 13.63
CA VAL A 94 -3.74 5.10 13.66
C VAL A 94 -4.78 5.68 14.64
N GLN A 95 -4.37 6.49 15.62
CA GLN A 95 -5.29 7.16 16.54
C GLN A 95 -6.10 8.26 15.86
N PHE A 96 -5.59 8.82 14.76
CA PHE A 96 -6.24 9.84 13.95
C PHE A 96 -7.14 9.24 12.87
N TRP A 97 -7.11 7.91 12.66
CA TRP A 97 -8.03 7.25 11.74
C TRP A 97 -9.45 7.24 12.31
N ASP A 98 -10.41 7.78 11.56
CA ASP A 98 -11.82 7.69 11.87
C ASP A 98 -12.49 6.68 10.93
N SER A 99 -13.00 5.58 11.50
CA SER A 99 -13.61 4.49 10.74
C SER A 99 -15.04 4.75 10.27
N SER A 100 -15.65 5.86 10.68
CA SER A 100 -16.93 6.34 10.19
C SER A 100 -16.73 7.18 8.94
N TYR A 101 -15.72 8.06 8.93
CA TYR A 101 -15.37 8.88 7.76
C TYR A 101 -14.49 8.14 6.74
N GLY A 102 -13.73 7.12 7.17
CA GLY A 102 -12.81 6.40 6.29
C GLY A 102 -11.58 7.22 5.90
N CYS A 103 -11.16 8.14 6.77
CA CYS A 103 -10.00 9.00 6.58
C CYS A 103 -9.25 9.23 7.90
N PHE A 104 -8.07 9.82 7.82
CA PHE A 104 -7.38 10.40 8.96
C PHE A 104 -7.90 11.83 9.18
N VAL A 105 -8.38 12.10 10.39
CA VAL A 105 -8.94 13.39 10.78
C VAL A 105 -7.91 14.17 11.60
N PHE A 106 -7.46 15.30 11.07
CA PHE A 106 -6.49 16.20 11.70
C PHE A 106 -7.10 17.60 11.87
N ASN A 107 -7.86 17.81 12.94
CA ASN A 107 -8.54 19.08 13.24
C ASN A 107 -9.47 19.55 12.09
N LYS A 108 -8.98 20.43 11.20
CA LYS A 108 -9.72 20.99 10.06
C LYS A 108 -9.41 20.29 8.72
N VAL A 109 -8.49 19.32 8.71
CA VAL A 109 -8.03 18.66 7.48
C VAL A 109 -8.23 17.17 7.59
N ASP A 110 -8.91 16.61 6.59
CA ASP A 110 -9.07 15.17 6.43
C ASP A 110 -8.14 14.67 5.32
N MET A 111 -7.44 13.57 5.56
CA MET A 111 -6.52 12.97 4.59
C MET A 111 -6.74 11.48 4.48
N VAL A 112 -6.66 10.95 3.26
CA VAL A 112 -6.72 9.51 3.00
C VAL A 112 -5.83 9.21 1.79
N PRO A 113 -5.08 8.09 1.80
CA PRO A 113 -4.32 7.70 0.62
C PRO A 113 -5.25 7.37 -0.55
N THR A 114 -4.85 7.73 -1.77
CA THR A 114 -5.64 7.47 -2.99
C THR A 114 -5.05 6.38 -3.88
N ILE A 115 -5.86 5.91 -4.84
CA ILE A 115 -5.43 4.90 -5.82
C ILE A 115 -4.29 5.45 -6.68
N GLU A 116 -4.36 6.73 -7.05
CA GLU A 116 -3.37 7.43 -7.86
C GLU A 116 -2.02 7.49 -7.14
N GLU A 117 -2.02 7.82 -5.85
CA GLU A 117 -0.80 7.88 -5.05
C GLU A 117 -0.17 6.49 -4.90
N TYR A 118 -0.97 5.47 -4.58
CA TYR A 118 -0.49 4.09 -4.50
C TYR A 118 0.03 3.60 -5.86
N SER A 119 -0.63 3.97 -6.97
CA SER A 119 -0.20 3.62 -8.33
C SER A 119 1.13 4.29 -8.68
N ALA A 120 1.32 5.55 -8.30
CA ALA A 120 2.55 6.28 -8.53
C ALA A 120 3.72 5.80 -7.64
N LEU A 121 3.43 5.29 -6.43
CA LEU A 121 4.42 4.61 -5.59
C LEU A 121 4.85 3.28 -6.23
N LEU A 122 3.89 2.51 -6.73
CA LEU A 122 4.13 1.18 -7.29
C LEU A 122 4.77 1.21 -8.68
N GLN A 123 4.48 2.21 -9.51
CA GLN A 123 5.03 2.39 -10.87
C GLN A 123 4.91 1.15 -11.75
N ILE A 124 3.72 0.57 -11.77
CA ILE A 124 3.44 -0.58 -12.61
C ILE A 124 2.97 -0.07 -13.96
N ASP A 125 3.64 -0.50 -15.02
CA ASP A 125 3.24 -0.20 -16.38
C ASP A 125 2.00 -1.01 -16.77
N LEU A 126 0.88 -0.32 -16.92
CA LEU A 126 -0.45 -0.89 -17.13
C LEU A 126 -1.04 -0.35 -18.43
N ASP A 127 -1.41 -1.27 -19.34
CA ASP A 127 -2.09 -0.91 -20.59
C ASP A 127 -3.46 -0.28 -20.35
N ASN A 128 -4.13 -0.69 -19.26
CA ASN A 128 -5.41 -0.15 -18.83
C ASN A 128 -5.45 -0.04 -17.29
N PRO A 129 -5.27 1.18 -16.74
CA PRO A 129 -5.32 1.42 -15.29
C PRO A 129 -6.66 1.05 -14.62
N ASN A 130 -7.75 1.04 -15.38
CA ASN A 130 -9.10 0.71 -14.91
C ASN A 130 -9.36 -0.81 -14.86
N LYS A 131 -8.45 -1.64 -15.37
CA LYS A 131 -8.53 -3.09 -15.23
C LYS A 131 -8.13 -3.46 -13.81
N ILE A 132 -9.08 -3.54 -12.88
CA ILE A 132 -8.79 -3.83 -11.47
C ILE A 132 -8.96 -5.33 -11.16
N TYR A 133 -8.40 -5.76 -10.03
CA TYR A 133 -8.65 -7.10 -9.50
C TYR A 133 -10.14 -7.33 -9.23
N TRP A 134 -10.63 -8.49 -9.63
CA TRP A 134 -11.97 -8.97 -9.31
C TRP A 134 -11.90 -10.34 -8.62
N ARG A 135 -12.55 -10.47 -7.46
CA ARG A 135 -12.58 -11.75 -6.73
C ARG A 135 -13.54 -12.74 -7.41
N GLY A 136 -12.99 -13.73 -8.10
CA GLY A 136 -13.75 -14.83 -8.69
C GLY A 136 -14.29 -15.83 -7.65
N GLN A 137 -15.41 -16.51 -7.97
CA GLN A 137 -16.07 -17.47 -7.06
C GLN A 137 -15.51 -18.90 -7.08
N LYS A 138 -14.78 -19.30 -8.13
CA LYS A 138 -14.13 -20.62 -8.24
C LYS A 138 -12.62 -20.42 -8.42
N THR A 139 -11.81 -20.95 -7.51
CA THR A 139 -10.37 -20.74 -7.51
C THR A 139 -9.59 -22.04 -7.66
N GLY A 140 -8.98 -22.23 -8.82
CA GLY A 140 -8.03 -23.33 -9.10
C GLY A 140 -6.60 -22.96 -8.66
N HIS A 141 -6.42 -22.45 -7.44
CA HIS A 141 -5.16 -21.85 -6.99
C HIS A 141 -3.96 -22.82 -7.12
N ARG A 142 -4.17 -24.12 -6.91
CA ARG A 142 -3.15 -25.17 -7.11
C ARG A 142 -2.68 -25.24 -8.56
N GLN A 143 -3.62 -25.36 -9.50
CA GLN A 143 -3.33 -25.43 -10.93
C GLN A 143 -2.68 -24.13 -11.43
N LYS A 144 -3.14 -22.99 -10.93
CA LYS A 144 -2.58 -21.67 -11.26
C LYS A 144 -1.14 -21.55 -10.81
N LEU A 145 -0.83 -21.89 -9.56
CA LEU A 145 0.53 -21.84 -9.03
C LEU A 145 1.45 -22.84 -9.75
N ALA A 146 0.98 -24.06 -9.97
CA ALA A 146 1.70 -25.07 -10.73
C ALA A 146 2.07 -24.56 -12.13
N LYS A 147 1.11 -23.94 -12.84
CA LYS A 147 1.33 -23.32 -14.15
C LYS A 147 2.32 -22.15 -14.09
N MET A 148 2.20 -21.26 -13.11
CA MET A 148 3.11 -20.11 -12.92
C MET A 148 4.56 -20.57 -12.69
N MET A 149 4.73 -21.63 -11.90
CA MET A 149 6.04 -22.17 -11.53
C MET A 149 6.55 -23.24 -12.52
N GLY A 150 5.73 -23.68 -13.48
CA GLY A 150 6.11 -24.77 -14.39
C GLY A 150 6.41 -26.09 -13.68
N ILE A 151 5.68 -26.38 -12.59
CA ILE A 151 5.80 -27.63 -11.80
C ILE A 151 4.47 -28.38 -11.80
N THR A 152 4.46 -29.59 -11.25
CA THR A 152 3.21 -30.36 -11.13
C THR A 152 2.32 -29.85 -9.99
N SER A 153 0.99 -30.04 -10.10
CA SER A 153 0.08 -29.73 -8.99
C SER A 153 0.36 -30.59 -7.76
N ALA A 154 0.85 -31.82 -7.93
CA ALA A 154 1.27 -32.69 -6.83
C ALA A 154 2.44 -32.10 -6.04
N GLU A 155 3.43 -31.49 -6.70
CA GLU A 155 4.53 -30.78 -6.02
C GLU A 155 4.02 -29.57 -5.21
N VAL A 156 3.03 -28.84 -5.74
CA VAL A 156 2.37 -27.76 -4.99
C VAL A 156 1.69 -28.33 -3.74
N ASP A 157 0.90 -29.39 -3.90
CA ASP A 157 0.14 -30.01 -2.80
C ASP A 157 1.05 -30.52 -1.67
N GLN A 158 2.19 -31.12 -2.01
CA GLN A 158 3.18 -31.57 -1.04
C GLN A 158 3.76 -30.44 -0.18
N ASN A 159 3.71 -29.20 -0.68
CA ASN A 159 4.25 -28.01 -0.02
C ASN A 159 3.19 -27.11 0.61
N LEU A 160 1.90 -27.38 0.40
CA LEU A 160 0.81 -26.65 1.08
C LEU A 160 0.81 -26.94 2.58
N ARG A 161 0.58 -25.90 3.38
CA ARG A 161 0.50 -26.00 4.83
C ARG A 161 -0.73 -25.25 5.32
N LYS A 162 -1.45 -25.86 6.28
CA LYS A 162 -2.55 -25.21 6.98
C LYS A 162 -2.00 -24.36 8.14
N LYS A 163 -2.40 -23.10 8.21
CA LYS A 163 -2.04 -22.13 9.26
C LYS A 163 -3.30 -21.46 9.79
N GLY A 164 -3.84 -22.00 10.88
CA GLY A 164 -5.18 -21.66 11.34
C GLY A 164 -6.23 -22.09 10.31
N ASP A 165 -7.10 -21.17 9.92
CA ASP A 165 -8.12 -21.40 8.89
C ASP A 165 -7.59 -21.22 7.46
N ASN A 166 -6.36 -20.73 7.31
CA ASN A 166 -5.78 -20.41 6.01
C ASN A 166 -4.93 -21.57 5.48
N GLU A 167 -5.06 -21.85 4.19
CA GLU A 167 -4.11 -22.66 3.45
C GLU A 167 -3.02 -21.76 2.85
N CYS A 168 -1.75 -22.14 3.01
CA CYS A 168 -0.63 -21.28 2.66
C CYS A 168 0.55 -22.03 2.05
N ILE A 169 1.38 -21.29 1.33
CA ILE A 169 2.65 -21.72 0.77
C ILE A 169 3.80 -21.17 1.64
N PRO A 170 4.70 -22.01 2.17
CA PRO A 170 5.85 -21.56 2.93
C PRO A 170 6.84 -20.74 2.09
N TRP A 171 7.42 -19.69 2.66
CA TRP A 171 8.48 -18.91 2.02
C TRP A 171 9.68 -19.79 1.62
N SER A 172 10.03 -20.78 2.42
CA SER A 172 11.14 -21.70 2.14
C SER A 172 10.99 -22.45 0.81
N PHE A 173 9.75 -22.77 0.42
CA PHE A 173 9.44 -23.40 -0.86
C PHE A 173 9.66 -22.41 -2.02
N LEU A 174 9.06 -21.21 -1.93
CA LEU A 174 9.23 -20.16 -2.94
C LEU A 174 10.70 -19.76 -3.09
N ARG A 175 11.42 -19.59 -1.97
CA ARG A 175 12.85 -19.25 -1.93
C ARG A 175 13.70 -20.28 -2.66
N SER A 176 13.51 -21.57 -2.35
CA SER A 176 14.25 -22.66 -3.00
C SER A 176 14.04 -22.65 -4.51
N TYR A 177 12.80 -22.40 -4.96
CA TYR A 177 12.49 -22.26 -6.37
C TYR A 177 13.21 -21.05 -7.00
N ILE A 178 13.13 -19.87 -6.37
CA ILE A 178 13.76 -18.65 -6.90
C ILE A 178 15.27 -18.84 -7.04
N ILE A 179 15.94 -19.47 -6.07
CA ILE A 179 17.39 -19.73 -6.13
C ILE A 179 17.73 -20.65 -7.31
N LYS A 180 16.94 -21.70 -7.54
CA LYS A 180 17.14 -22.66 -8.65
C LYS A 180 16.89 -22.01 -10.02
N HIS A 181 15.98 -21.04 -10.09
CA HIS A 181 15.52 -20.40 -11.33
C HIS A 181 15.89 -18.91 -11.39
N ARG A 182 16.97 -18.50 -10.73
CA ARG A 182 17.31 -17.08 -10.50
C ARG A 182 17.63 -16.29 -11.78
N ASP A 183 18.00 -16.99 -12.84
CA ASP A 183 18.46 -16.43 -14.11
C ASP A 183 17.38 -16.45 -15.21
N ILE A 184 16.15 -16.89 -14.89
CA ILE A 184 15.03 -16.95 -15.82
C ILE A 184 13.80 -16.19 -15.31
N GLU A 185 12.88 -15.87 -16.21
CA GLU A 185 11.69 -15.06 -15.93
C GLU A 185 10.81 -15.67 -14.81
N GLN A 186 10.72 -17.00 -14.72
CA GLN A 186 9.95 -17.69 -13.69
C GLN A 186 10.48 -17.39 -12.28
N GLY A 187 11.80 -17.27 -12.09
CA GLY A 187 12.37 -16.86 -10.80
C GLY A 187 11.92 -15.45 -10.40
N GLN A 188 11.86 -14.54 -11.37
CA GLN A 188 11.35 -13.18 -11.15
C GLN A 188 9.85 -13.16 -10.84
N LEU A 189 9.07 -13.99 -11.52
CA LEU A 189 7.64 -14.15 -11.26
C LEU A 189 7.38 -14.66 -9.84
N VAL A 190 8.09 -15.69 -9.39
CA VAL A 190 7.93 -16.24 -8.04
C VAL A 190 8.45 -15.27 -6.98
N MET A 191 9.49 -14.48 -7.27
CA MET A 191 9.93 -13.39 -6.41
C MET A 191 8.83 -12.33 -6.21
N ALA A 192 8.15 -11.93 -7.29
CA ALA A 192 7.03 -10.98 -7.20
C ALA A 192 5.86 -11.56 -6.38
N LEU A 193 5.48 -12.83 -6.60
CA LEU A 193 4.50 -13.53 -5.76
C LEU A 193 4.91 -13.51 -4.27
N GLY A 194 6.18 -13.76 -3.99
CA GLY A 194 6.76 -13.68 -2.65
C GLY A 194 6.59 -12.30 -2.02
N ILE A 195 6.90 -11.23 -2.75
CA ILE A 195 6.72 -9.85 -2.26
C ILE A 195 5.24 -9.55 -2.00
N TYR A 196 4.33 -9.94 -2.91
CA TYR A 196 2.90 -9.74 -2.70
C TYR A 196 2.38 -10.46 -1.45
N GLY A 197 2.77 -11.73 -1.24
CA GLY A 197 2.30 -12.52 -0.10
C GLY A 197 2.98 -12.20 1.23
N LEU A 198 4.27 -11.87 1.21
CA LEU A 198 5.10 -11.73 2.42
C LEU A 198 5.28 -10.29 2.89
N VAL A 199 5.01 -9.30 2.02
CA VAL A 199 5.20 -7.87 2.31
C VAL A 199 3.87 -7.12 2.17
N ILE A 200 3.20 -7.26 1.04
CA ILE A 200 2.04 -6.40 0.68
C ILE A 200 0.74 -6.88 1.36
N PHE A 201 0.44 -8.17 1.26
CA PHE A 201 -0.76 -8.80 1.83
C PHE A 201 -0.41 -9.80 2.94
N LEU A 202 0.52 -9.40 3.82
CA LEU A 202 1.03 -10.28 4.86
C LEU A 202 -0.05 -10.62 5.90
N LYS A 203 -0.64 -11.80 5.77
CA LYS A 203 -1.55 -12.36 6.80
C LYS A 203 -0.86 -13.33 7.74
N VAL A 204 0.01 -14.20 7.22
CA VAL A 204 0.68 -15.24 8.01
C VAL A 204 2.19 -15.11 7.85
N LEU A 205 2.92 -15.00 8.98
CA LEU A 205 4.37 -14.84 8.94
C LEU A 205 5.05 -16.04 8.28
N GLY A 206 5.99 -15.77 7.38
CA GLY A 206 6.76 -16.74 6.62
C GLY A 206 5.96 -17.52 5.58
N HIS A 207 4.71 -17.14 5.30
CA HIS A 207 3.83 -17.88 4.40
C HIS A 207 3.02 -16.94 3.50
N THR A 208 2.80 -17.35 2.25
CA THR A 208 1.88 -16.69 1.32
C THR A 208 0.55 -17.43 1.33
N GLU A 209 -0.54 -16.75 1.66
CA GLU A 209 -1.89 -17.33 1.60
C GLU A 209 -2.27 -17.69 0.14
N VAL A 210 -2.93 -18.83 -0.07
CA VAL A 210 -3.29 -19.28 -1.42
C VAL A 210 -4.22 -18.31 -2.16
N GLY A 211 -5.02 -17.50 -1.45
CA GLY A 211 -5.86 -16.48 -2.07
C GLY A 211 -5.07 -15.38 -2.81
N ILE A 212 -3.79 -15.18 -2.45
CA ILE A 212 -2.90 -14.25 -3.16
C ILE A 212 -2.56 -14.75 -4.56
N ILE A 213 -2.65 -16.07 -4.82
CA ILE A 213 -2.37 -16.65 -6.14
C ILE A 213 -3.41 -16.16 -7.17
N ASP A 214 -4.69 -16.10 -6.80
CA ASP A 214 -5.75 -15.62 -7.69
C ASP A 214 -5.63 -14.12 -7.98
N PHE A 215 -5.23 -13.36 -6.95
CA PHE A 215 -4.90 -11.94 -7.12
C PHE A 215 -3.71 -11.77 -8.06
N PHE A 216 -2.61 -12.50 -7.81
CA PHE A 216 -1.38 -12.37 -8.56
C PHE A 216 -1.51 -12.84 -10.01
N GLU A 217 -2.34 -13.85 -10.29
CA GLU A 217 -2.68 -14.23 -11.66
C GLU A 217 -3.27 -13.06 -12.45
N GLN A 218 -4.16 -12.28 -11.83
CA GLN A 218 -4.74 -11.11 -12.49
C GLN A 218 -3.70 -10.00 -12.68
N VAL A 219 -2.81 -9.81 -11.71
CA VAL A 219 -1.68 -8.87 -11.83
C VAL A 219 -0.75 -9.25 -13.00
N ILE A 220 -0.40 -10.53 -13.16
CA ILE A 220 0.36 -11.00 -14.33
C ILE A 220 -0.39 -10.72 -15.63
N ASN A 221 -1.72 -10.81 -15.60
CA ASN A 221 -2.61 -10.45 -16.70
C ASN A 221 -2.94 -8.94 -16.74
N LYS A 222 -2.06 -8.08 -16.23
CA LYS A 222 -2.14 -6.61 -16.32
C LYS A 222 -3.31 -5.98 -15.56
N ALA A 223 -3.82 -6.62 -14.51
CA ALA A 223 -4.72 -5.97 -13.57
C ALA A 223 -3.94 -5.02 -12.64
N ASN A 224 -4.48 -3.83 -12.44
CA ASN A 224 -3.98 -2.83 -11.50
C ASN A 224 -4.10 -3.34 -10.06
N PRO A 225 -2.98 -3.54 -9.34
CA PRO A 225 -3.02 -4.00 -7.95
C PRO A 225 -3.29 -2.88 -6.96
N SER A 226 -3.06 -1.60 -7.32
CA SER A 226 -3.13 -0.46 -6.39
C SER A 226 -4.46 -0.37 -5.62
N PRO A 227 -5.64 -0.53 -6.27
CA PRO A 227 -6.92 -0.50 -5.55
C PRO A 227 -7.03 -1.59 -4.49
N SER A 228 -6.53 -2.79 -4.75
CA SER A 228 -6.59 -3.90 -3.76
C SER A 228 -5.61 -3.68 -2.61
N ILE A 229 -4.43 -3.14 -2.89
CA ILE A 229 -3.44 -2.83 -1.86
C ILE A 229 -3.96 -1.72 -0.95
N LEU A 230 -4.53 -0.66 -1.54
CA LEU A 230 -5.16 0.42 -0.79
C LEU A 230 -6.34 -0.11 0.04
N ALA A 231 -7.23 -0.90 -0.57
CA ALA A 231 -8.36 -1.48 0.13
C ALA A 231 -7.95 -2.31 1.35
N GLU A 232 -6.87 -3.11 1.26
CA GLU A 232 -6.34 -3.86 2.41
C GLU A 232 -5.81 -2.91 3.49
N THR A 233 -5.07 -1.85 3.12
CA THR A 233 -4.64 -0.80 4.07
C THR A 233 -5.83 -0.17 4.80
N LEU A 234 -6.84 0.34 4.08
CA LEU A 234 -7.99 1.01 4.68
C LEU A 234 -8.82 0.03 5.53
N SER A 235 -9.00 -1.20 5.05
CA SER A 235 -9.71 -2.26 5.80
C SER A 235 -9.00 -2.59 7.10
N SER A 236 -7.66 -2.69 7.08
CA SER A 236 -6.89 -2.94 8.29
C SER A 236 -6.89 -1.76 9.25
N LEU A 237 -6.86 -0.52 8.77
CA LEU A 237 -7.00 0.66 9.63
C LEU A 237 -8.36 0.66 10.32
N ASN A 238 -9.43 0.40 9.57
CA ASN A 238 -10.79 0.24 10.12
C ASN A 238 -10.86 -0.86 11.17
N TYR A 239 -10.29 -2.02 10.88
CA TYR A 239 -10.30 -3.16 11.79
C TYR A 239 -9.52 -2.87 13.08
N CYS A 240 -8.30 -2.35 12.97
CA CYS A 240 -7.46 -1.98 14.11
C CYS A 240 -8.11 -0.88 14.97
N ARG A 241 -8.71 0.14 14.34
CA ARG A 241 -9.35 1.24 15.06
C ARG A 241 -10.62 0.81 15.80
N ARG A 242 -11.50 0.04 15.15
CA ARG A 242 -12.76 -0.42 15.77
C ARG A 242 -12.55 -1.43 16.89
N LYS A 243 -11.54 -2.29 16.79
CA LYS A 243 -11.29 -3.35 17.79
C LYS A 243 -10.28 -2.97 18.87
N GLY A 244 -9.52 -1.89 18.71
CA GLY A 244 -8.61 -1.35 19.73
C GLY A 244 -7.28 -2.10 19.91
N GLU A 245 -7.21 -3.40 19.63
CA GLU A 245 -5.96 -4.18 19.71
C GLU A 245 -5.92 -5.27 18.65
N ARG A 246 -5.25 -5.00 17.51
CA ARG A 246 -5.12 -5.97 16.42
C ARG A 246 -3.87 -5.72 15.58
N ARG A 247 -3.48 -6.77 14.85
CA ARG A 247 -2.40 -6.73 13.86
C ARG A 247 -2.84 -5.99 12.61
N PHE A 248 -1.96 -5.12 12.12
CA PHE A 248 -2.10 -4.48 10.83
C PHE A 248 -1.83 -5.49 9.71
N VAL A 249 -2.77 -5.64 8.79
CA VAL A 249 -2.68 -6.49 7.60
C VAL A 249 -2.71 -5.57 6.39
N GLY A 250 -1.55 -5.34 5.78
CA GLY A 250 -1.41 -4.44 4.64
C GLY A 250 0.05 -4.02 4.45
N CYS A 251 0.33 -3.28 3.38
CA CYS A 251 1.69 -2.85 3.08
C CYS A 251 2.08 -1.64 3.94
N ALA A 252 2.63 -1.90 5.12
CA ALA A 252 3.06 -0.86 6.06
C ALA A 252 4.15 0.05 5.46
N GLN A 253 4.96 -0.46 4.52
CA GLN A 253 5.97 0.31 3.78
C GLN A 253 5.35 1.42 2.95
N ILE A 254 4.33 1.10 2.14
CA ILE A 254 3.63 2.07 1.30
C ILE A 254 2.93 3.11 2.18
N LEU A 255 2.25 2.68 3.24
CA LEU A 255 1.62 3.59 4.18
C LEU A 255 2.65 4.53 4.84
N SER A 256 3.82 3.99 5.24
CA SER A 256 4.89 4.80 5.84
C SER A 256 5.43 5.85 4.88
N ILE A 257 5.67 5.47 3.61
CA ILE A 257 6.09 6.42 2.58
C ILE A 257 5.06 7.52 2.40
N TRP A 258 3.77 7.15 2.32
CA TRP A 258 2.68 8.11 2.15
C TRP A 258 2.66 9.12 3.30
N ILE A 259 2.69 8.65 4.55
CA ILE A 259 2.65 9.51 5.75
C ILE A 259 3.85 10.47 5.75
N VAL A 260 5.05 9.91 5.64
CA VAL A 260 6.29 10.67 5.78
C VAL A 260 6.44 11.69 4.64
N SER A 261 6.03 11.34 3.42
CA SER A 261 6.03 12.26 2.27
C SER A 261 5.06 13.44 2.43
N HIS A 262 3.93 13.24 3.13
CA HIS A 262 2.94 14.29 3.36
C HIS A 262 3.25 15.18 4.57
N PHE A 263 3.78 14.62 5.65
CA PHE A 263 3.88 15.36 6.93
C PHE A 263 5.29 15.82 7.30
N GLU A 264 6.33 15.17 6.78
CA GLU A 264 7.71 15.41 7.20
C GLU A 264 8.64 15.79 6.03
N CYS A 265 8.10 15.94 4.82
CA CYS A 265 8.94 16.20 3.69
C CYS A 265 9.50 17.62 3.66
N LYS A 266 10.79 17.74 4.00
CA LYS A 266 11.60 18.93 3.76
C LYS A 266 12.18 18.99 2.34
N VAL A 267 12.04 17.92 1.57
CA VAL A 267 12.64 17.80 0.24
C VAL A 267 11.64 18.24 -0.82
N ASP A 268 11.95 19.31 -1.55
CA ASP A 268 11.05 19.90 -2.56
C ASP A 268 10.57 18.88 -3.63
N LYS A 269 11.33 17.80 -3.86
CA LYS A 269 10.98 16.75 -4.83
C LYS A 269 9.69 15.99 -4.49
N PHE A 270 9.30 15.87 -3.22
CA PHE A 270 8.01 15.29 -2.84
C PHE A 270 6.91 16.33 -2.64
N ARG A 271 7.21 17.65 -2.76
CA ARG A 271 6.18 18.71 -2.78
C ARG A 271 5.39 18.73 -4.09
N LYS A 272 5.85 18.00 -5.12
CA LYS A 272 5.07 17.61 -6.31
C LYS A 272 4.79 16.11 -6.20
N PRO A 273 3.83 15.69 -5.37
CA PRO A 273 3.68 14.29 -5.04
C PRO A 273 3.38 13.52 -6.32
N PHE A 274 4.09 12.42 -6.53
CA PHE A 274 3.61 11.33 -7.38
C PHE A 274 3.48 11.65 -8.88
N HIS A 275 4.36 12.51 -9.42
CA HIS A 275 4.50 12.65 -10.87
C HIS A 275 4.97 11.32 -11.49
N PRO A 276 4.40 10.84 -12.62
CA PRO A 276 4.78 9.56 -13.25
C PRO A 276 6.25 9.40 -13.66
N GLN A 277 7.04 10.48 -13.57
CA GLN A 277 8.44 10.54 -13.99
C GLN A 277 9.44 10.49 -12.83
N THR A 278 8.96 10.59 -11.58
CA THR A 278 9.82 10.40 -10.40
C THR A 278 9.96 8.91 -10.12
N ALA A 279 10.80 8.49 -9.18
CA ALA A 279 10.81 7.10 -8.67
C ALA A 279 10.59 7.14 -7.15
N PRO A 280 9.36 7.39 -6.67
CA PRO A 280 9.11 7.82 -5.28
C PRO A 280 9.66 6.89 -4.22
N VAL A 281 9.49 5.57 -4.38
CA VAL A 281 10.01 4.58 -3.42
C VAL A 281 11.54 4.59 -3.41
N ARG A 282 12.17 4.74 -4.58
CA ARG A 282 13.63 4.83 -4.69
C ARG A 282 14.13 6.09 -3.98
N GLU A 283 13.54 7.24 -4.33
CA GLU A 283 13.89 8.53 -3.75
C GLU A 283 13.68 8.54 -2.24
N PHE A 284 12.64 7.86 -1.75
CA PHE A 284 12.37 7.71 -0.32
C PHE A 284 13.50 6.97 0.38
N CYS A 285 13.92 5.83 -0.18
CA CYS A 285 15.02 5.02 0.37
C CYS A 285 16.38 5.73 0.31
N GLU A 286 16.58 6.65 -0.63
CA GLU A 286 17.82 7.45 -0.80
C GLU A 286 17.81 8.75 0.02
N SER A 287 16.69 9.10 0.66
CA SER A 287 16.55 10.35 1.43
C SER A 287 16.83 10.15 2.92
N GLU A 288 17.32 11.19 3.56
CA GLU A 288 17.43 11.24 5.02
C GLU A 288 16.10 11.67 5.64
N TRP A 289 15.63 10.90 6.62
CA TRP A 289 14.40 11.16 7.35
C TRP A 289 14.71 11.62 8.78
N PRO A 290 13.82 12.40 9.42
CA PRO A 290 14.01 12.86 10.80
C PRO A 290 14.32 11.70 11.75
N LYS A 291 15.09 12.00 12.82
CA LYS A 291 15.44 11.02 13.86
C LYS A 291 14.19 10.36 14.45
N ASN A 292 14.32 9.09 14.84
CA ASN A 292 13.29 8.32 15.51
C ASN A 292 12.64 9.12 16.65
N ARG A 293 11.31 9.21 16.61
CA ARG A 293 10.50 9.83 17.66
C ARG A 293 9.76 8.74 18.45
N THR A 294 9.46 9.02 19.70
CA THR A 294 8.52 8.18 20.45
C THR A 294 7.10 8.33 19.91
N LYS A 295 6.21 7.41 20.25
CA LYS A 295 4.79 7.51 19.88
C LYS A 295 4.20 8.85 20.32
N GLU A 296 4.49 9.29 21.54
CA GLU A 296 3.97 10.52 22.13
C GLU A 296 4.49 11.76 21.40
N GLN A 297 5.76 11.77 21.00
CA GLN A 297 6.35 12.82 20.19
C GLN A 297 5.68 12.88 18.80
N TRP A 298 5.39 11.73 18.19
CA TRP A 298 4.62 11.69 16.94
C TRP A 298 3.19 12.21 17.11
N ILE A 299 2.51 11.84 18.19
CA ILE A 299 1.17 12.38 18.49
C ILE A 299 1.21 13.89 18.65
N SER A 300 2.16 14.43 19.41
CA SER A 300 2.32 15.89 19.57
C SER A 300 2.56 16.57 18.24
N ARG A 301 3.47 16.02 17.42
CA ARG A 301 3.78 16.56 16.10
C ARG A 301 2.57 16.56 15.16
N LEU A 302 1.86 15.44 15.07
CA LEU A 302 0.65 15.32 14.24
C LEU A 302 -0.45 16.27 14.72
N ARG A 303 -0.48 16.57 16.03
CA ARG A 303 -1.34 17.62 16.60
C ARG A 303 -0.83 19.04 16.31
N GLU A 304 0.46 19.29 16.31
CA GLU A 304 1.02 20.63 16.00
C GLU A 304 0.89 21.00 14.53
N LEU A 305 0.93 20.01 13.63
CA LEU A 305 0.54 20.20 12.23
C LEU A 305 -0.89 20.77 12.09
N MET A 306 -1.71 20.69 13.14
CA MET A 306 -3.06 21.26 13.22
C MET A 306 -3.11 22.77 13.52
N SER A 307 -1.99 23.44 13.87
CA SER A 307 -1.99 24.83 14.33
C SER A 307 -1.27 25.83 13.43
N VAL A 308 -0.58 25.37 12.38
CA VAL A 308 0.04 26.28 11.41
C VAL A 308 -0.95 26.49 10.28
N GLU A 309 -1.73 27.57 10.34
CA GLU A 309 -2.35 28.12 9.15
C GLU A 309 -1.22 28.38 8.15
N VAL A 310 -1.29 27.72 6.99
CA VAL A 310 -0.46 28.10 5.85
C VAL A 310 -0.99 29.47 5.42
N THR A 311 -0.45 30.52 6.02
CA THR A 311 -0.61 31.92 5.60
C THR A 311 0.03 32.13 4.24
#